data_AF-Q31KB0-F1
#
_entry.id   AF-Q31KB0-F1
#
_cell.length_a   1.000
_cell.length_b   1.000
_cell.length_c   1.000
_cell.angle_alpha   90.00
_cell.angle_beta   90.00
_cell.angle_gamma   90.00
#
_symmetry.space_group_name_H-M   'P 1'
#
loop_
_entity.id
_entity.type
_entity.pdbx_description
1 polymer ?
#
loop_
_entity_poly.entity_id
_entity_poly.type
_entity_poly.pdbx_seq_one_letter_code
_entity_poly.pdbx_strand_id
1 'polypeptide(L)'
;MERLAMSRLKLVLEQRLLYAHLRRAVRSQGFTITEILVVLIVAGILAAIAGPSVAGFLGQQELDQATSEVQSAILEMQREAQRLNRTCTLKATDLVAGGINRDTTAAPTGNCLLRSRSFARNQITVAQNLSSNVLAYPSGNVYWTGNATQEIRLSSTLTPVQRCVVLARPLGLVRTGTVQSGSCRTSS
;
A
#
# COMPACT_ATOMS: atom_id res chain seq x y z
N MET A 1 80.43 18.13 -23.26
CA MET A 1 79.45 17.28 -22.56
C MET A 1 78.59 18.03 -21.52
N GLU A 2 78.95 19.25 -21.08
CA GLU A 2 78.19 20.02 -20.07
C GLU A 2 76.80 20.55 -20.49
N ARG A 3 76.61 20.97 -21.75
CA ARG A 3 75.33 21.57 -22.18
C ARG A 3 74.15 20.57 -22.19
N LEU A 4 74.42 19.28 -22.26
CA LEU A 4 73.41 18.20 -22.20
C LEU A 4 72.92 17.93 -20.78
N ALA A 5 73.81 18.03 -19.78
CA ALA A 5 73.45 17.85 -18.37
C ALA A 5 72.53 18.97 -17.86
N MET A 6 72.80 20.21 -18.28
CA MET A 6 72.01 21.39 -17.87
C MET A 6 70.60 21.41 -18.49
N SER A 7 70.44 20.91 -19.72
CA SER A 7 69.13 20.80 -20.40
C SER A 7 68.22 19.77 -19.74
N ARG A 8 68.79 18.62 -19.32
CA ARG A 8 68.03 17.59 -18.58
C ARG A 8 67.63 18.04 -17.18
N LEU A 9 68.47 18.85 -16.51
CA LEU A 9 68.14 19.42 -15.21
C LEU A 9 66.96 20.39 -15.28
N LYS A 10 66.92 21.27 -16.30
CA LYS A 10 65.78 22.18 -16.55
C LYS A 10 64.48 21.42 -16.78
N LEU A 11 64.53 20.34 -17.55
CA LEU A 11 63.33 19.54 -17.89
C LEU A 11 62.75 18.81 -16.65
N VAL A 12 63.61 18.28 -15.77
CA VAL A 12 63.19 17.63 -14.53
C VAL A 12 62.64 18.65 -13.52
N LEU A 13 63.19 19.87 -13.50
CA LEU A 13 62.75 20.94 -12.61
C LEU A 13 61.36 21.48 -13.00
N GLU A 14 61.13 21.72 -14.29
CA GLU A 14 59.82 22.14 -14.84
C GLU A 14 58.74 21.09 -14.58
N GLN A 15 59.04 19.81 -14.81
CA GLN A 15 58.11 18.72 -14.51
C GLN A 15 57.76 18.64 -13.02
N ARG A 16 58.73 18.86 -12.13
CA ARG A 16 58.48 18.87 -10.67
C ARG A 16 57.70 20.10 -10.21
N LEU A 17 57.92 21.27 -10.83
CA LEU A 17 57.18 22.49 -10.53
C LEU A 17 55.70 22.38 -10.94
N LEU A 18 55.42 21.75 -12.09
CA LEU A 18 54.05 21.52 -12.56
C LEU A 18 53.33 20.49 -11.67
N TYR A 19 54.03 19.44 -11.23
CA TYR A 19 53.50 18.44 -10.30
C TYR A 19 53.21 19.02 -8.90
N ALA A 20 54.05 19.95 -8.42
CA ALA A 20 53.84 20.66 -7.15
C ALA A 20 52.65 21.63 -7.20
N HIS A 21 52.41 22.27 -8.35
CA HIS A 21 51.23 23.13 -8.56
C HIS A 21 49.94 22.32 -8.63
N LEU A 22 49.92 21.18 -9.33
CA LEU A 22 48.76 20.28 -9.37
C LEU A 22 48.42 19.72 -7.99
N ARG A 23 49.42 19.40 -7.15
CA ARG A 23 49.22 18.97 -5.76
C ARG A 23 48.56 20.04 -4.87
N ARG A 24 48.75 21.34 -5.15
CA ARG A 24 48.09 22.42 -4.40
C ARG A 24 46.63 22.63 -4.81
N ALA A 25 46.27 22.29 -6.04
CA ALA A 25 44.89 22.42 -6.53
C ALA A 25 43.95 21.36 -5.92
N VAL A 26 44.49 20.22 -5.49
CA VAL A 26 43.75 19.20 -4.73
C VAL A 26 43.90 19.49 -3.22
N ARG A 27 43.51 20.69 -2.81
CA ARG A 27 43.28 20.96 -1.40
C ARG A 27 41.93 20.36 -1.07
N SER A 28 41.94 19.16 -0.51
CA SER A 28 40.76 18.52 0.07
C SER A 28 40.15 19.46 1.11
N GLN A 29 39.12 20.20 0.70
CA GLN A 29 38.24 20.91 1.61
C GLN A 29 37.53 19.84 2.44
N GLY A 30 38.07 19.55 3.62
CA GLY A 30 37.39 18.70 4.60
C GLY A 30 36.18 19.44 5.15
N PHE A 31 35.06 18.73 5.30
CA PHE A 31 33.89 19.24 6.00
C PHE A 31 34.29 19.63 7.43
N THR A 32 33.92 20.84 7.85
CA THR A 32 34.14 21.26 9.24
C THR A 32 33.17 20.51 10.17
N ILE A 33 33.56 20.27 11.43
CA ILE A 33 32.65 19.66 12.42
C ILE A 33 31.36 20.47 12.55
N THR A 34 31.47 21.79 12.48
CA THR A 34 30.34 22.72 12.54
C THR A 34 29.38 22.58 11.35
N GLU A 35 29.89 22.28 10.16
CA GLU A 35 29.06 22.11 8.96
C GLU A 35 28.25 20.82 9.02
N ILE A 36 28.86 19.71 9.47
CA ILE A 36 28.14 18.45 9.70
C ILE A 36 27.09 18.63 10.81
N LEU A 37 27.40 19.37 11.88
CA LEU A 37 26.45 19.66 12.95
C LEU A 37 25.20 20.38 12.41
N VAL A 38 25.40 21.44 11.63
CA VAL A 38 24.28 22.20 11.03
C VAL A 38 23.46 21.33 10.09
N VAL A 39 24.10 20.51 9.25
CA VAL A 39 23.41 19.58 8.34
C VAL A 39 22.58 18.56 9.11
N LEU A 40 23.09 17.98 10.19
CA LEU A 40 22.34 17.03 11.03
C LEU A 40 21.15 17.68 11.73
N ILE A 41 21.30 18.94 12.19
CA ILE A 41 20.20 19.69 12.80
C ILE A 41 19.09 19.91 11.77
N VAL A 42 19.43 20.40 10.57
CA VAL A 42 18.44 20.62 9.49
C VAL A 42 17.80 19.30 9.06
N ALA A 43 18.59 18.24 8.88
CA ALA A 43 18.09 16.91 8.53
C ALA A 43 17.14 16.34 9.61
N GLY A 44 17.46 16.55 10.90
CA GLY A 44 16.61 16.13 12.02
C GLY A 44 15.26 16.85 12.03
N ILE A 45 15.25 18.17 11.77
CA ILE A 45 14.00 18.96 11.65
C ILE A 45 13.16 18.44 10.48
N LEU A 46 13.78 18.20 9.31
CA LEU A 46 13.08 17.66 8.15
C LEU A 46 12.51 16.26 8.42
N ALA A 47 13.28 15.39 9.08
CA ALA A 47 12.84 14.05 9.44
C ALA A 47 11.66 14.08 10.42
N ALA A 48 11.65 15.02 11.39
CA ALA A 48 10.56 15.18 12.34
C ALA A 48 9.23 15.58 11.66
N ILE A 49 9.30 16.39 10.60
CA ILE A 49 8.11 16.80 9.84
C ILE A 49 7.66 15.68 8.89
N ALA A 50 8.59 15.04 8.19
CA ALA A 50 8.29 14.03 7.18
C ALA A 50 7.83 12.70 7.78
N GLY A 51 8.39 12.29 8.93
CA GLY A 51 8.12 11.02 9.59
C GLY A 51 6.63 10.64 9.72
N PRO A 52 5.78 11.44 10.38
CA PRO A 52 4.37 11.11 10.56
C PRO A 52 3.60 11.05 9.23
N SER A 53 3.98 11.85 8.24
CA SER A 53 3.29 11.88 6.94
C SER A 53 3.44 10.58 6.15
N VAL A 54 4.62 9.95 6.21
CA VAL A 54 4.91 8.67 5.55
C VAL A 54 4.13 7.53 6.21
N ALA A 55 4.08 7.50 7.54
CA ALA A 55 3.31 6.48 8.27
C ALA A 55 1.80 6.56 7.92
N GLY A 56 1.25 7.77 7.84
CA GLY A 56 -0.13 7.98 7.42
C GLY A 56 -0.37 7.58 5.96
N PHE A 57 0.56 7.85 5.05
CA PHE A 57 0.46 7.44 3.66
C PHE A 57 0.44 5.92 3.49
N LEU A 58 1.31 5.20 4.19
CA LEU A 58 1.35 3.73 4.17
C LEU A 58 0.03 3.13 4.65
N GLY A 59 -0.54 3.65 5.75
CA GLY A 59 -1.83 3.17 6.24
C GLY A 59 -2.98 3.40 5.25
N GLN A 60 -2.96 4.50 4.49
CA GLN A 60 -3.96 4.75 3.44
C GLN A 60 -3.81 3.78 2.27
N GLN A 61 -2.58 3.52 1.82
CA GLN A 61 -2.33 2.56 0.74
C GLN A 61 -2.77 1.15 1.14
N GLU A 62 -2.49 0.72 2.37
CA GLU A 62 -2.90 -0.58 2.89
C GLU A 62 -4.43 -0.70 2.97
N LEU A 63 -5.13 0.35 3.42
CA LEU A 63 -6.60 0.40 3.40
C LEU A 63 -7.15 0.31 1.98
N ASP A 64 -6.55 1.01 1.03
CA ASP A 64 -7.00 1.03 -0.37
C ASP A 64 -6.81 -0.34 -1.02
N GLN A 65 -5.69 -0.98 -0.76
CA GLN A 65 -5.45 -2.36 -1.18
C GLN A 65 -6.49 -3.31 -0.57
N ALA A 66 -6.73 -3.24 0.74
CA ALA A 66 -7.70 -4.11 1.42
C ALA A 66 -9.12 -3.92 0.87
N THR A 67 -9.54 -2.67 0.61
CA THR A 67 -10.87 -2.38 0.04
C THR A 67 -11.01 -2.89 -1.39
N SER A 68 -9.97 -2.77 -2.19
CA SER A 68 -9.91 -3.29 -3.57
C SER A 68 -9.95 -4.81 -3.59
N GLU A 69 -9.25 -5.49 -2.68
CA GLU A 69 -9.30 -6.95 -2.52
C GLU A 69 -10.71 -7.43 -2.15
N VAL A 70 -11.40 -6.74 -1.22
CA VAL A 70 -12.78 -7.07 -0.87
C VAL A 70 -13.72 -6.85 -2.05
N GLN A 71 -13.63 -5.71 -2.73
CA GLN A 71 -14.47 -5.39 -3.89
C GLN A 71 -14.26 -6.41 -5.02
N SER A 72 -13.01 -6.69 -5.36
CA SER A 72 -12.66 -7.63 -6.41
C SER A 72 -13.12 -9.06 -6.07
N ALA A 73 -13.01 -9.50 -4.82
CA ALA A 73 -13.50 -10.80 -4.40
C ALA A 73 -15.02 -10.95 -4.52
N ILE A 74 -15.79 -9.91 -4.20
CA ILE A 74 -17.25 -9.92 -4.37
C ILE A 74 -17.62 -9.99 -5.86
N LEU A 75 -16.97 -9.19 -6.70
CA LEU A 75 -17.19 -9.19 -8.15
C LEU A 75 -16.75 -10.52 -8.79
N GLU A 76 -15.64 -11.08 -8.34
CA GLU A 76 -15.14 -12.40 -8.77
C GLU A 76 -16.15 -13.49 -8.43
N MET A 77 -16.66 -13.50 -7.19
CA MET A 77 -17.70 -14.43 -6.77
C MET A 77 -18.95 -14.32 -7.66
N GLN A 78 -19.43 -13.11 -7.95
CA GLN A 78 -20.60 -12.90 -8.82
C GLN A 78 -20.36 -13.44 -10.24
N ARG A 79 -19.19 -13.14 -10.83
CA ARG A 79 -18.82 -13.63 -12.16
C ARG A 79 -18.72 -15.15 -12.19
N GLU A 80 -18.13 -15.75 -11.17
CA GLU A 80 -18.00 -17.20 -11.07
C GLU A 80 -19.34 -17.89 -10.80
N ALA A 81 -20.27 -17.25 -10.07
CA ALA A 81 -21.65 -17.74 -9.91
C ALA A 81 -22.38 -17.83 -11.26
N GLN A 82 -22.22 -16.80 -12.10
CA GLN A 82 -22.76 -16.77 -13.45
C GLN A 82 -22.07 -17.80 -14.36
N ARG A 83 -20.73 -17.84 -14.36
CA ARG A 83 -19.92 -18.71 -15.21
C ARG A 83 -20.18 -20.19 -14.94
N LEU A 84 -20.34 -20.57 -13.68
CA LEU A 84 -20.54 -21.95 -13.25
C LEU A 84 -22.02 -22.33 -13.12
N ASN A 85 -22.93 -21.38 -13.37
CA ASN A 85 -24.37 -21.52 -13.18
C ASN A 85 -24.75 -22.13 -11.81
N ARG A 86 -24.06 -21.69 -10.75
CA ARG A 86 -24.29 -22.15 -9.37
C ARG A 86 -24.29 -20.99 -8.37
N THR A 87 -24.97 -21.18 -7.25
CA THR A 87 -24.95 -20.20 -6.15
C THR A 87 -23.62 -20.27 -5.40
N CYS A 88 -23.06 -19.09 -5.11
CA CYS A 88 -21.78 -18.93 -4.42
C CYS A 88 -21.99 -18.21 -3.10
N THR A 89 -21.28 -18.62 -2.05
CA THR A 89 -21.50 -18.10 -0.70
C THR A 89 -20.24 -17.43 -0.16
N LEU A 90 -20.30 -16.16 0.26
CA LEU A 90 -19.25 -15.52 1.05
C LEU A 90 -19.59 -15.58 2.53
N LYS A 91 -18.70 -16.16 3.33
CA LYS A 91 -18.87 -16.27 4.77
C LYS A 91 -18.49 -14.95 5.43
N ALA A 92 -19.42 -14.36 6.15
CA ALA A 92 -19.20 -13.10 6.87
C ALA A 92 -18.04 -13.21 7.88
N THR A 93 -17.82 -14.39 8.47
CA THR A 93 -16.74 -14.64 9.43
C THR A 93 -15.35 -14.49 8.83
N ASP A 94 -15.17 -14.86 7.56
CA ASP A 94 -13.87 -14.72 6.89
C ASP A 94 -13.50 -13.24 6.77
N LEU A 95 -14.46 -12.39 6.40
CA LEU A 95 -14.24 -10.95 6.25
C LEU A 95 -13.77 -10.29 7.55
N VAL A 96 -14.34 -10.68 8.70
CA VAL A 96 -13.94 -10.16 10.03
C VAL A 96 -12.55 -10.67 10.42
N ALA A 97 -12.22 -11.91 10.04
CA ALA A 97 -10.86 -12.44 10.19
C ALA A 97 -9.84 -11.78 9.24
N GLY A 98 -10.29 -10.83 8.40
CA GLY A 98 -9.46 -10.08 7.46
C GLY A 98 -9.05 -10.90 6.24
N GLY A 99 -9.92 -11.80 5.78
CA GLY A 99 -9.68 -12.53 4.56
C GLY A 99 -10.97 -13.01 3.92
N ILE A 100 -10.81 -13.70 2.80
CA ILE A 100 -11.85 -14.50 2.18
C ILE A 100 -11.14 -15.77 1.75
N ASN A 101 -11.33 -16.83 2.52
CA ASN A 101 -10.72 -18.12 2.22
C ASN A 101 -11.32 -18.68 0.94
N ARG A 102 -10.60 -19.49 0.16
CA ARG A 102 -11.19 -20.27 -0.93
C ARG A 102 -11.84 -21.52 -0.34
N ASP A 103 -13.11 -21.73 -0.64
CA ASP A 103 -13.88 -22.88 -0.22
C ASP A 103 -14.20 -23.72 -1.46
N THR A 104 -13.42 -24.78 -1.64
CA THR A 104 -13.54 -25.72 -2.77
C THR A 104 -14.63 -26.77 -2.55
N THR A 105 -15.44 -26.67 -1.48
CA THR A 105 -16.53 -27.61 -1.27
C THR A 105 -17.61 -27.45 -2.34
N ALA A 106 -18.17 -28.56 -2.80
CA ALA A 106 -19.23 -28.57 -3.81
C ALA A 106 -20.50 -27.88 -3.28
N ALA A 107 -21.33 -27.39 -4.21
CA ALA A 107 -22.59 -26.69 -3.93
C ALA A 107 -23.48 -27.42 -2.90
N PRO A 108 -24.26 -26.70 -2.08
CA PRO A 108 -24.59 -25.27 -2.21
C PRO A 108 -23.67 -24.31 -1.44
N THR A 109 -22.67 -24.80 -0.72
CA THR A 109 -21.97 -24.04 0.33
C THR A 109 -20.54 -23.57 0.01
N GLY A 110 -20.07 -23.71 -1.23
CA GLY A 110 -18.76 -23.22 -1.65
C GLY A 110 -18.72 -21.72 -1.95
N ASN A 111 -17.60 -21.08 -1.68
CA ASN A 111 -17.30 -19.76 -2.25
C ASN A 111 -16.63 -20.00 -3.61
N CYS A 112 -17.16 -19.37 -4.64
CA CYS A 112 -16.68 -19.62 -6.00
C CYS A 112 -15.45 -18.79 -6.34
N LEU A 113 -14.51 -18.67 -5.40
CA LEU A 113 -13.29 -17.91 -5.60
C LEU A 113 -12.24 -18.77 -6.29
N LEU A 114 -11.46 -18.15 -7.18
CA LEU A 114 -10.32 -18.79 -7.83
C LEU A 114 -9.15 -18.91 -6.85
N ARG A 115 -9.03 -17.96 -5.91
CA ARG A 115 -7.95 -17.88 -4.92
C ARG A 115 -8.44 -17.27 -3.60
N SER A 116 -7.87 -17.73 -2.48
CA SER A 116 -8.03 -17.06 -1.17
C SER A 116 -7.44 -15.66 -1.20
N ARG A 117 -8.11 -14.71 -0.54
CA ARG A 117 -7.64 -13.33 -0.36
C ARG A 117 -7.40 -13.09 1.13
N SER A 118 -6.30 -12.45 1.47
CA SER A 118 -6.01 -12.04 2.86
C SER A 118 -5.61 -10.58 2.85
N PHE A 119 -6.32 -9.77 3.61
CA PHE A 119 -6.09 -8.34 3.77
C PHE A 119 -5.95 -7.94 5.24
N ALA A 120 -6.02 -8.90 6.17
CA ALA A 120 -5.61 -8.72 7.56
C ALA A 120 -4.10 -8.48 7.62
N ARG A 121 -3.73 -7.23 7.83
CA ARG A 121 -2.44 -6.86 8.42
C ARG A 121 -2.63 -6.61 9.90
N ASN A 122 -1.53 -6.63 10.66
CA ASN A 122 -1.52 -6.29 12.09
C ASN A 122 -2.14 -4.90 12.41
N GLN A 123 -2.31 -4.06 11.39
CA GLN A 123 -2.74 -2.68 11.51
C GLN A 123 -4.11 -2.42 10.87
N ILE A 124 -4.79 -3.44 10.31
CA ILE A 124 -6.11 -3.29 9.66
C ILE A 124 -7.14 -4.11 10.43
N THR A 125 -8.23 -3.46 10.81
CA THR A 125 -9.40 -4.08 11.45
C THR A 125 -10.61 -3.94 10.55
N VAL A 126 -11.43 -4.98 10.51
CA VAL A 126 -12.65 -5.04 9.69
C VAL A 126 -13.85 -5.09 10.62
N ALA A 127 -14.76 -4.15 10.44
CA ALA A 127 -16.06 -4.13 11.10
C ALA A 127 -17.15 -4.27 10.04
N GLN A 128 -18.20 -5.03 10.33
CA GLN A 128 -19.25 -5.26 9.36
C GLN A 128 -20.61 -5.41 10.03
N ASN A 129 -21.69 -5.09 9.31
CA ASN A 129 -23.07 -5.33 9.75
C ASN A 129 -23.70 -6.59 9.10
N LEU A 130 -22.85 -7.52 8.66
CA LEU A 130 -23.31 -8.78 8.07
C LEU A 130 -23.82 -9.70 9.16
N SER A 131 -25.14 -9.83 9.26
CA SER A 131 -25.80 -10.78 10.15
C SER A 131 -25.74 -12.22 9.63
N SER A 132 -25.33 -12.45 8.38
CA SER A 132 -25.25 -13.77 7.74
C SER A 132 -24.38 -13.75 6.48
N ASN A 133 -24.14 -14.93 5.90
CA ASN A 133 -23.40 -15.10 4.66
C ASN A 133 -24.06 -14.38 3.48
N VAL A 134 -23.25 -13.88 2.54
CA VAL A 134 -23.73 -13.29 1.28
C VAL A 134 -23.79 -14.37 0.22
N LEU A 135 -24.94 -14.49 -0.43
CA LEU A 135 -25.18 -15.44 -1.52
C LEU A 135 -25.17 -14.69 -2.84
N ALA A 136 -24.42 -15.16 -3.83
CA ALA A 136 -24.50 -14.69 -5.21
C ALA A 136 -25.12 -15.78 -6.08
N TYR A 137 -26.16 -15.42 -6.82
CA TYR A 137 -26.89 -16.33 -7.71
C TYR A 137 -26.39 -16.22 -9.15
N PRO A 138 -26.62 -17.26 -9.98
CA PRO A 138 -26.31 -17.23 -11.42
C PRO A 138 -27.03 -16.14 -12.19
N SER A 139 -28.12 -15.58 -11.65
CA SER A 139 -28.82 -14.43 -12.22
C SER A 139 -28.05 -13.11 -12.07
N GLY A 140 -26.90 -13.10 -11.39
CA GLY A 140 -26.15 -11.91 -11.02
C GLY A 140 -26.66 -11.22 -9.75
N ASN A 141 -27.80 -11.64 -9.24
CA ASN A 141 -28.35 -11.09 -8.01
C ASN A 141 -27.58 -11.60 -6.79
N VAL A 142 -27.47 -10.75 -5.77
CA VAL A 142 -27.00 -11.12 -4.45
C VAL A 142 -28.13 -11.08 -3.43
N TYR A 143 -28.01 -11.94 -2.43
CA TYR A 143 -28.97 -12.03 -1.33
C TYR A 143 -28.25 -12.25 0.00
N TRP A 144 -28.89 -11.79 1.06
CA TRP A 144 -28.54 -12.09 2.45
C TRP A 144 -29.81 -11.95 3.30
N THR A 145 -29.80 -12.57 4.46
CA THR A 145 -30.86 -12.49 5.46
C THR A 145 -30.92 -11.10 6.11
N GLY A 146 -32.13 -10.58 6.32
CA GLY A 146 -32.42 -9.19 6.72
C GLY A 146 -32.85 -8.33 5.54
N ASN A 147 -33.16 -7.02 5.71
CA ASN A 147 -33.53 -6.07 4.62
C ASN A 147 -32.54 -4.88 4.44
N ALA A 148 -31.57 -4.72 5.33
CA ALA A 148 -30.60 -3.63 5.28
C ALA A 148 -29.54 -3.81 4.16
N THR A 149 -29.01 -2.69 3.68
CA THR A 149 -27.76 -2.62 2.90
C THR A 149 -26.59 -3.07 3.76
N GLN A 150 -25.68 -3.87 3.20
CA GLN A 150 -24.53 -4.35 3.94
C GLN A 150 -23.38 -3.35 3.81
N GLU A 151 -22.78 -3.00 4.94
CA GLU A 151 -21.61 -2.14 5.01
C GLU A 151 -20.46 -2.90 5.67
N ILE A 152 -19.32 -2.91 4.98
CA ILE A 152 -18.05 -3.42 5.47
C ILE A 152 -17.15 -2.21 5.65
N ARG A 153 -16.69 -1.98 6.88
CA ARG A 153 -15.78 -0.90 7.26
C ARG A 153 -14.39 -1.46 7.48
N LEU A 154 -13.42 -0.79 6.88
CA LEU A 154 -12.00 -1.07 7.05
C LEU A 154 -11.37 0.13 7.75
N SER A 155 -10.79 -0.12 8.91
CA SER A 155 -10.08 0.86 9.72
C SER A 155 -8.63 0.44 9.92
N SER A 156 -7.73 1.42 10.01
CA SER A 156 -6.33 1.17 10.30
C SER A 156 -5.91 1.89 11.58
N THR A 157 -4.92 1.36 12.30
CA THR A 157 -4.30 2.03 13.46
C THR A 157 -3.32 3.13 13.06
N LEU A 158 -2.85 3.14 11.80
CA LEU A 158 -1.92 4.15 11.29
C LEU A 158 -2.60 5.45 10.84
N THR A 159 -3.90 5.40 10.54
CA THR A 159 -4.61 6.53 9.94
C THR A 159 -6.00 6.73 10.54
N PRO A 160 -6.44 7.99 10.70
CA PRO A 160 -7.81 8.27 11.13
C PRO A 160 -8.84 8.06 10.02
N VAL A 161 -8.39 7.88 8.77
CA VAL A 161 -9.26 7.69 7.61
C VAL A 161 -9.76 6.24 7.62
N GLN A 162 -11.08 6.08 7.50
CA GLN A 162 -11.71 4.77 7.37
C GLN A 162 -12.30 4.63 5.97
N ARG A 163 -12.13 3.45 5.39
CA ARG A 163 -12.74 3.10 4.10
C ARG A 163 -13.91 2.16 4.32
N CYS A 164 -14.84 2.17 3.39
CA CYS A 164 -16.04 1.34 3.47
C CYS A 164 -16.41 0.78 2.10
N VAL A 165 -16.99 -0.41 2.12
CA VAL A 165 -17.55 -1.11 0.97
C VAL A 165 -19.02 -1.35 1.28
N VAL A 166 -19.90 -0.87 0.41
CA VAL A 166 -21.35 -1.03 0.52
C VAL A 166 -21.81 -2.01 -0.56
N LEU A 167 -22.59 -3.00 -0.15
CA LEU A 167 -23.26 -3.93 -1.03
C LEU A 167 -24.77 -3.69 -0.98
N ALA A 168 -25.36 -3.50 -2.16
CA ALA A 168 -26.80 -3.35 -2.34
C ALA A 168 -27.41 -4.52 -3.10
N ARG A 169 -28.56 -4.98 -2.61
CA ARG A 169 -29.41 -6.01 -3.23
C ARG A 169 -30.56 -5.36 -4.02
N PRO A 170 -31.20 -6.08 -4.96
CA PRO A 170 -30.87 -7.44 -5.41
C PRO A 170 -29.68 -7.47 -6.37
N LEU A 171 -29.34 -6.36 -7.01
CA LEU A 171 -28.40 -6.31 -8.14
C LEU A 171 -26.94 -6.62 -7.80
N GLY A 172 -26.56 -6.66 -6.53
CA GLY A 172 -25.17 -6.89 -6.15
C GLY A 172 -24.24 -5.74 -6.47
N LEU A 173 -24.78 -4.53 -6.51
CA LEU A 173 -23.99 -3.33 -6.71
C LEU A 173 -23.03 -3.15 -5.54
N VAL A 174 -21.73 -3.14 -5.85
CA VAL A 174 -20.66 -2.91 -4.88
C VAL A 174 -20.12 -1.51 -5.09
N ARG A 175 -20.15 -0.69 -4.05
CA ARG A 175 -19.59 0.67 -4.06
C ARG A 175 -18.56 0.81 -2.96
N THR A 176 -17.48 1.50 -3.23
CA THR A 176 -16.44 1.83 -2.24
C THR A 176 -16.55 3.30 -1.85
N GLY A 177 -16.05 3.63 -0.67
CA GLY A 177 -16.18 4.96 -0.10
C GLY A 177 -15.32 5.20 1.13
N THR A 178 -15.55 6.34 1.77
CA THR A 178 -14.94 6.71 3.05
C THR A 178 -16.02 6.86 4.11
N VAL A 179 -15.70 6.53 5.36
CA VAL A 179 -16.63 6.75 6.47
C VAL A 179 -16.52 8.22 6.90
N GLN A 180 -17.64 8.94 6.89
CA GLN A 180 -17.76 10.30 7.41
C GLN A 180 -18.90 10.35 8.42
N SER A 181 -18.65 10.82 9.63
CA SER A 181 -19.65 10.90 10.73
C SER A 181 -20.37 9.58 11.00
N GLY A 182 -19.63 8.46 10.97
CA GLY A 182 -20.18 7.14 11.25
C GLY A 182 -21.04 6.54 10.14
N SER A 183 -21.09 7.14 8.94
CA SER A 183 -21.78 6.59 7.76
C SER A 183 -20.84 6.48 6.55
N CYS A 184 -21.02 5.43 5.73
CA CYS A 184 -20.25 5.29 4.49
C CYS A 184 -20.72 6.29 3.42
N ARG A 185 -19.82 7.16 2.97
CA ARG A 185 -20.01 7.99 1.79
C ARG A 185 -19.28 7.36 0.60
N THR A 186 -20.05 6.79 -0.30
CA THR A 186 -19.55 6.20 -1.55
C THR A 186 -19.28 7.30 -2.57
N SER A 187 -18.09 7.32 -3.16
CA SER A 187 -17.84 8.16 -4.34
C SER A 187 -18.56 7.53 -5.54
N SER A 188 -19.37 8.32 -6.23
CA SER A 188 -20.19 7.91 -7.37
C SER A 188 -19.38 7.41 -8.55
#